data_AF-A0A1B8V6N0-F1
#
_entry.id   AF-A0A1B8V6N0-F1
#
_cell.length_a   1.000
_cell.length_b   1.000
_cell.length_c   1.000
_cell.angle_alpha   90.00
_cell.angle_beta   90.00
_cell.angle_gamma   90.00
#
_symmetry.space_group_name_H-M   'P 1'
#
loop_
_entity.id
_entity.type
_entity.pdbx_description
1 polymer ?
#
loop_
_entity_poly.entity_id
_entity_poly.type
_entity_poly.pdbx_seq_one_letter_code
_entity_poly.pdbx_strand_id
1 'polypeptide(L)'
;MRGLILAGVAMLFTGCAAQPQYQMVKNGVTNEERTQDDAYCRMTANNVQEADYAYRGSFLEGVNIKNKQDEAYKLCMTSRGYSSVRGN
;
A
#
# COMPACT_ATOMS: atom_id res chain seq x y z
N MET A 1 20.12 31.04 -26.62
CA MET A 1 18.92 30.21 -26.37
C MET A 1 19.22 28.73 -26.63
N ARG A 2 20.06 28.07 -25.81
CA ARG A 2 20.42 26.62 -25.97
C ARG A 2 20.56 25.87 -24.64
N GLY A 3 20.16 26.46 -23.51
CA GLY A 3 20.45 25.93 -22.17
C GLY A 3 19.26 25.39 -21.38
N LEU A 4 18.02 25.47 -21.90
CA LEU A 4 16.81 25.19 -21.10
C LEU A 4 16.20 23.79 -21.32
N ILE A 5 16.71 22.99 -22.25
CA ILE A 5 16.08 21.70 -22.61
C ILE A 5 16.63 20.53 -21.78
N LEU A 6 17.84 20.63 -21.23
CA LEU A 6 18.46 19.52 -20.49
C LEU A 6 17.92 19.33 -19.06
N ALA A 7 17.24 20.32 -18.48
CA ALA A 7 16.68 20.21 -17.13
C ALA A 7 15.37 19.39 -17.07
N GLY A 8 14.68 19.18 -18.21
CA GLY A 8 13.37 18.51 -18.24
C GLY A 8 13.43 16.98 -18.14
N VAL A 9 14.56 16.36 -18.48
CA VAL A 9 14.68 14.89 -18.53
C VAL A 9 15.19 14.29 -17.22
N ALA A 10 15.88 15.07 -16.39
CA ALA A 10 16.41 14.60 -15.10
C ALA A 10 15.32 14.30 -14.06
N MET A 11 14.13 14.92 -14.16
CA MET A 11 13.03 14.70 -13.22
C MET A 11 12.22 13.42 -13.50
N LEU A 12 12.47 12.73 -14.61
CA LEU A 12 11.76 11.46 -14.92
C LEU A 12 12.40 10.23 -14.28
N PHE A 13 13.67 10.32 -13.83
CA PHE A 13 14.38 9.18 -13.22
C PHE A 13 14.35 9.18 -11.70
N THR A 14 13.96 10.28 -11.06
CA THR A 14 13.82 10.36 -9.59
C THR A 14 12.42 10.01 -9.08
N GLY A 15 11.45 9.77 -9.98
CA GLY A 15 10.08 9.37 -9.63
C GLY A 15 9.90 7.91 -9.21
N CYS A 16 10.93 7.07 -9.30
CA CYS A 16 10.90 5.67 -8.84
C CYS A 16 11.49 5.51 -7.42
N ALA A 17 11.56 6.59 -6.63
CA ALA A 17 11.85 6.48 -5.20
C ALA A 17 10.68 5.76 -4.53
N ALA A 18 10.82 4.44 -4.52
CA ALA A 18 9.99 3.45 -3.89
C ALA A 18 9.30 4.02 -2.66
N GLN A 19 7.98 4.14 -2.74
CA GLN A 19 7.19 3.99 -1.52
C GLN A 19 7.74 2.75 -0.82
N PRO A 20 8.06 2.80 0.48
CA PRO A 20 8.44 1.59 1.20
C PRO A 20 7.27 0.62 1.06
N GLN A 21 7.39 -0.29 0.09
CA GLN A 21 6.43 -1.36 -0.09
C GLN A 21 6.72 -2.26 1.09
N TYR A 22 5.96 -2.06 2.17
CA TYR A 22 5.95 -2.97 3.29
C TYR A 22 5.60 -4.34 2.71
N GLN A 23 6.60 -5.21 2.62
CA GLN A 23 6.39 -6.56 2.15
C GLN A 23 5.97 -7.38 3.35
N MET A 24 4.80 -8.01 3.25
CA MET A 24 4.34 -8.98 4.21
C MET A 24 5.03 -10.31 3.92
N VAL A 25 5.92 -10.74 4.81
CA VAL A 25 6.66 -12.00 4.67
C VAL A 25 6.38 -12.93 5.84
N LYS A 26 6.38 -14.23 5.56
CA LYS A 26 6.25 -15.30 6.55
C LYS A 26 7.15 -16.45 6.11
N ASN A 27 8.02 -16.91 7.00
CA ASN A 27 8.97 -17.99 6.68
C ASN A 27 8.26 -19.34 6.62
N GLY A 28 8.70 -20.22 5.71
CA GLY A 28 8.20 -21.58 5.60
C GLY A 28 6.84 -21.72 4.91
N VAL A 29 6.38 -20.69 4.20
CA VAL A 29 5.09 -20.68 3.49
C VAL A 29 5.32 -20.81 1.99
N THR A 30 4.46 -21.56 1.31
CA THR A 30 4.50 -21.67 -0.15
C THR A 30 4.02 -20.38 -0.82
N ASN A 31 4.37 -20.19 -2.09
CA ASN A 31 3.90 -19.02 -2.85
C ASN A 31 2.37 -19.06 -3.04
N GLU A 32 1.80 -20.26 -3.19
CA GLU A 32 0.36 -20.47 -3.31
C GLU A 32 -0.38 -20.06 -2.03
N GLU A 33 0.08 -20.52 -0.86
CA GLU A 33 -0.53 -20.16 0.43
C GLU A 33 -0.42 -18.64 0.66
N ARG A 34 0.74 -18.03 0.36
CA ARG A 34 0.89 -16.57 0.42
C ARG A 34 -0.11 -15.84 -0.47
N THR A 35 -0.33 -16.34 -1.68
CA THR A 35 -1.24 -15.70 -2.64
C THR A 35 -2.70 -15.80 -2.19
N GLN A 36 -3.10 -16.94 -1.61
CA GLN A 36 -4.44 -17.10 -1.04
C GLN A 36 -4.65 -16.18 0.17
N ASP A 37 -3.67 -16.11 1.07
CA ASP A 37 -3.72 -15.23 2.24
C ASP A 37 -3.77 -13.75 1.85
N ASP A 38 -2.94 -13.33 0.88
CA ASP A 38 -2.96 -11.96 0.34
C ASP A 38 -4.31 -11.63 -0.29
N ALA A 39 -4.86 -12.51 -1.13
CA ALA A 39 -6.16 -12.31 -1.78
C ALA A 39 -7.30 -12.23 -0.76
N TYR A 40 -7.30 -13.11 0.25
CA TYR A 40 -8.27 -13.08 1.34
C TYR A 40 -8.19 -11.76 2.11
N CYS A 41 -7.00 -11.36 2.53
CA CYS A 41 -6.82 -10.15 3.33
C CYS A 41 -7.14 -8.87 2.52
N ARG A 42 -6.84 -8.83 1.22
CA ARG A 42 -7.26 -7.74 0.34
C ARG A 42 -8.77 -7.67 0.21
N MET A 43 -9.44 -8.80 0.05
CA MET A 43 -10.89 -8.87 -0.03
C MET A 43 -11.53 -8.35 1.26
N THR A 44 -11.05 -8.79 2.42
CA THR A 44 -11.53 -8.30 3.72
C THR A 44 -11.31 -6.80 3.87
N ALA A 45 -10.12 -6.31 3.53
CA ALA A 45 -9.80 -4.88 3.56
C ALA A 45 -10.73 -4.05 2.68
N ASN A 46 -11.01 -4.48 1.45
CA ASN A 46 -11.87 -3.76 0.51
C ASN A 46 -13.32 -3.63 0.97
N ASN A 47 -13.77 -4.44 1.95
CA ASN A 47 -15.09 -4.26 2.56
C ASN A 47 -15.17 -3.02 3.47
N VAL A 48 -14.03 -2.44 3.85
CA VAL A 48 -13.99 -1.16 4.57
C VAL A 48 -14.32 -0.03 3.60
N GLN A 49 -15.54 0.50 3.72
CA GLN A 49 -16.05 1.60 2.89
C GLN A 49 -16.41 2.84 3.71
N GLU A 50 -16.21 2.80 5.02
CA GLU A 50 -16.59 3.90 5.91
C GLU A 50 -15.41 4.78 6.29
N ALA A 51 -15.49 6.06 5.91
CA ALA A 51 -14.62 7.09 6.46
C ALA A 51 -14.98 7.43 7.91
N ASP A 52 -13.98 7.88 8.68
CA ASP A 52 -14.22 8.51 9.99
C ASP A 52 -15.10 9.74 9.82
N TYR A 53 -15.89 10.03 10.85
CA TYR A 53 -16.84 11.13 10.86
C TYR A 53 -16.23 12.48 10.43
N ALA A 54 -14.97 12.73 10.83
CA ALA A 54 -14.24 13.95 10.50
C ALA A 54 -13.94 14.14 8.99
N TYR A 55 -13.96 13.06 8.19
CA TYR A 55 -13.64 13.10 6.76
C TYR A 55 -14.85 12.88 5.84
N ARG A 56 -16.02 12.52 6.38
CA ARG A 56 -17.25 12.30 5.60
C ARG A 56 -17.69 13.59 4.90
N GLY A 57 -17.96 13.52 3.60
CA GLY A 57 -18.33 14.68 2.77
C GLY A 57 -17.16 15.60 2.40
N SER A 58 -15.93 15.23 2.77
CA SER A 58 -14.72 15.99 2.41
C SER A 58 -14.02 15.39 1.20
N PHE A 59 -13.17 16.18 0.55
CA PHE A 59 -12.30 15.68 -0.54
C PHE A 59 -11.30 14.60 -0.08
N LEU A 60 -11.08 14.45 1.23
CA LEU A 60 -10.19 13.46 1.83
C LEU A 60 -10.90 12.15 2.21
N GLU A 61 -12.22 12.05 2.01
CA GLU A 61 -13.00 10.87 2.38
C GLU A 61 -12.41 9.58 1.79
N GLY A 62 -12.14 9.58 0.47
CA GLY A 62 -11.54 8.43 -0.21
C GLY A 62 -10.14 8.09 0.29
N VAL A 63 -9.36 9.08 0.73
CA VAL A 63 -8.02 8.86 1.30
C VAL A 63 -8.13 8.20 2.68
N ASN A 64 -9.08 8.65 3.52
CA ASN A 64 -9.31 8.03 4.83
C ASN A 64 -9.79 6.58 4.67
N ILE A 65 -10.73 6.32 3.76
CA ILE A 65 -11.18 4.95 3.46
C ILE A 65 -9.99 4.09 3.03
N LYS A 66 -9.17 4.56 2.08
CA LYS A 66 -8.01 3.82 1.60
C LYS A 66 -6.99 3.52 2.72
N ASN A 67 -6.71 4.49 3.59
CA ASN A 67 -5.82 4.26 4.72
C ASN A 67 -6.35 3.17 5.67
N LYS A 68 -7.66 3.14 5.91
CA LYS A 68 -8.29 2.08 6.71
C LYS A 68 -8.27 0.72 6.02
N GLN A 69 -8.45 0.69 4.70
CA GLN A 69 -8.30 -0.55 3.92
C GLN A 69 -6.86 -1.08 4.06
N ASP A 70 -5.86 -0.22 3.92
CA ASP A 70 -4.45 -0.60 4.08
C ASP A 70 -4.14 -1.10 5.50
N GLU A 71 -4.73 -0.47 6.52
CA GLU A 71 -4.59 -0.91 7.92
C GLU A 71 -5.27 -2.26 8.16
N ALA A 72 -6.50 -2.44 7.68
CA ALA A 72 -7.24 -3.70 7.78
C ALA A 72 -6.50 -4.85 7.07
N TYR A 73 -5.93 -4.58 5.89
CA TYR A 73 -5.07 -5.54 5.18
C TYR A 73 -3.86 -5.91 6.03
N LYS A 74 -3.16 -4.91 6.60
CA LYS A 74 -1.98 -5.15 7.44
C LYS A 74 -2.31 -6.00 8.65
N LEU A 75 -3.39 -5.66 9.36
CA LEU A 75 -3.85 -6.41 10.53
C LEU A 75 -4.21 -7.86 10.17
N CYS A 76 -4.88 -8.09 9.04
CA CYS A 76 -5.22 -9.43 8.55
C CYS A 76 -3.97 -10.26 8.22
N MET A 77 -2.99 -9.67 7.53
CA MET A 77 -1.74 -10.36 7.21
C MET A 77 -0.94 -10.66 8.48
N THR A 78 -0.86 -9.72 9.42
CA THR A 78 -0.17 -9.91 10.70
C THR A 78 -0.83 -10.97 11.57
N SER A 79 -2.16 -11.06 11.61
CA SER A 79 -2.86 -12.11 12.37
C SER A 79 -2.62 -13.51 11.78
N ARG A 80 -2.32 -13.61 10.49
CA ARG A 80 -1.91 -14.85 9.80
C ARG A 80 -0.42 -15.19 9.98
N GLY A 81 0.31 -14.36 10.72
CA GLY A 81 1.72 -14.56 11.04
C GLY A 81 2.70 -13.91 10.05
N TYR A 82 2.24 -13.01 9.18
CA TYR A 82 3.13 -12.23 8.32
C TYR A 82 3.69 -11.02 9.09
N SER A 83 5.00 -10.81 8.96
CA SER A 83 5.67 -9.61 9.45
C SER A 83 5.82 -8.59 8.32
N SER A 84 5.52 -7.33 8.59
CA SER A 84 5.85 -6.24 7.68
C SER A 84 7.35 -5.95 7.78
N VAL A 85 8.09 -6.29 6.72
CA VAL A 85 9.50 -5.90 6.63
C VAL A 85 9.56 -4.62 5.81
N ARG A 86 10.31 -3.65 6.30
CA ARG A 86 10.72 -2.51 5.48
C ARG A 86 11.67 -3.07 4.43
N GLY A 87 11.22 -3.13 3.17
CA GLY A 87 12.09 -3.46 2.04
C GLY A 87 13.30 -2.52 2.07
N ASN A 88 14.49 -3.11 2.15
CA ASN A 88 15.77 -2.42 2.16
C ASN A 88 16.18 -2.12 0.72
#